data_AF-A0A4Q2XFT2-F1
#
_entry.id   AF-A0A4Q2XFT2-F1
#
_cell.length_a   1.000
_cell.length_b   1.000
_cell.length_c   1.000
_cell.angle_alpha   90.00
_cell.angle_beta   90.00
_cell.angle_gamma   90.00
#
_symmetry.space_group_name_H-M   'P 1'
#
loop_
_entity.id
_entity.type
_entity.pdbx_description
1 polymer ?
#
loop_
_entity_poly.entity_id
_entity_poly.type
_entity_poly.pdbx_seq_one_letter_code
_entity_poly.pdbx_strand_id
1 'polypeptide(L)'
;MKFSRSFLAASLLLAPALPLHASVDSNLTMEVKCHTQQKFSTSGPNEYGSVRTVRLDAKQLLTLVAKQISKKIPSGAQLKIATDGKVYVTDSKGTVLHDVSPYFKATLNEKQRLFNGSANTATGKENSKNYIPLTLTLKLPGLNGTLKGIAVENFKVTSPNSDGVQITTGNTIAEVNGKGQADGKTALFDGSLYLKGREATVAP
;
A
#
# COMPACT_ATOMS: atom_id res chain seq x y z
N MET A 1 12.29 9.87 62.45
CA MET A 1 13.40 10.01 61.49
C MET A 1 13.00 9.36 60.17
N LYS A 2 13.36 10.01 59.06
CA LYS A 2 13.18 9.60 57.66
C LYS A 2 13.93 8.30 57.36
N PHE A 3 13.44 7.48 56.41
CA PHE A 3 14.03 7.33 55.08
C PHE A 3 13.08 6.59 54.13
N SER A 4 12.90 7.18 52.95
CA SER A 4 12.19 6.70 51.76
C SER A 4 13.14 6.04 50.76
N ARG A 5 12.71 4.95 50.11
CA ARG A 5 13.12 4.45 48.77
C ARG A 5 11.96 3.55 48.29
N SER A 6 11.03 3.90 47.38
CA SER A 6 11.07 4.36 45.99
C SER A 6 11.41 3.27 44.95
N PHE A 7 10.51 3.19 43.95
CA PHE A 7 10.56 2.57 42.61
C PHE A 7 10.36 1.03 42.51
N LEU A 8 9.27 0.51 41.93
CA LEU A 8 8.75 0.65 40.55
C LEU A 8 9.72 0.04 39.52
N ALA A 9 9.59 -1.26 39.24
CA ALA A 9 10.02 -1.90 37.97
C ALA A 9 9.80 -3.43 38.04
N ALA A 10 8.62 -3.92 37.66
CA ALA A 10 8.44 -5.32 37.26
C ALA A 10 7.46 -5.48 36.08
N SER A 11 7.29 -4.43 35.30
CA SER A 11 6.41 -4.40 34.11
C SER A 11 7.13 -3.85 32.88
N LEU A 12 8.44 -4.11 32.77
CA LEU A 12 9.20 -4.04 31.54
C LEU A 12 9.71 -5.46 31.23
N LEU A 13 9.62 -5.87 29.95
CA LEU A 13 10.19 -7.09 29.32
C LEU A 13 9.23 -8.19 28.86
N LEU A 14 7.97 -7.85 28.58
CA LEU A 14 7.25 -8.51 27.48
C LEU A 14 6.68 -7.43 26.57
N ALA A 15 7.56 -6.63 25.98
CA ALA A 15 7.21 -6.02 24.70
C ALA A 15 7.03 -7.21 23.73
N PRO A 16 5.84 -7.46 23.17
CA PRO A 16 5.76 -8.39 22.06
C PRO A 16 6.72 -7.85 21.02
N ALA A 17 7.69 -8.66 20.61
CA ALA A 17 8.60 -8.33 19.54
C ALA A 17 7.73 -7.84 18.38
N LEU A 18 7.77 -6.53 18.13
CA LEU A 18 7.15 -5.95 16.96
C LEU A 18 7.77 -6.69 15.76
N PRO A 19 6.98 -7.14 14.77
CA PRO A 19 7.53 -7.87 13.63
C PRO A 19 8.67 -7.05 13.03
N LEU A 20 9.89 -7.56 13.19
CA LEU A 20 11.15 -6.89 12.84
C LEU A 20 11.28 -6.69 11.32
N HIS A 21 10.44 -7.38 10.54
CA HIS A 21 10.57 -7.55 9.10
C HIS A 21 9.44 -6.90 8.29
N ALA A 22 8.62 -6.04 8.92
CA ALA A 22 7.52 -5.37 8.25
C ALA A 22 8.01 -4.15 7.43
N SER A 23 8.82 -4.38 6.39
CA SER A 23 8.78 -3.56 5.18
C SER A 23 9.69 -4.15 4.09
N VAL A 24 9.12 -4.83 3.11
CA VAL A 24 9.82 -5.18 1.86
C VAL A 24 9.15 -4.39 0.73
N ASP A 25 9.94 -3.88 -0.20
CA ASP A 25 9.39 -3.20 -1.36
C ASP A 25 8.37 -4.09 -2.08
N SER A 26 7.29 -3.52 -2.57
CA SER A 26 6.15 -4.28 -3.09
C SER A 26 5.68 -3.76 -4.43
N ASN A 27 5.30 -4.66 -5.32
CA ASN A 27 4.66 -4.30 -6.58
C ASN A 27 3.21 -3.87 -6.32
N LEU A 28 2.87 -2.65 -6.72
CA LEU A 28 1.52 -2.12 -6.70
C LEU A 28 0.72 -2.67 -7.87
N THR A 29 -0.30 -3.44 -7.54
CA THR A 29 -1.40 -3.76 -8.46
C THR A 29 -2.66 -3.07 -7.95
N MET A 30 -3.51 -2.59 -8.85
CA MET A 30 -4.78 -1.98 -8.46
C MET A 30 -5.91 -2.31 -9.42
N GLU A 31 -7.11 -2.35 -8.86
CA GLU A 31 -8.37 -2.49 -9.56
C GLU A 31 -9.32 -1.42 -9.03
N VAL A 32 -9.05 -0.17 -9.38
CA VAL A 32 -9.82 0.99 -8.94
C VAL A 32 -10.75 1.45 -10.06
N LYS A 33 -11.96 1.86 -9.72
CA LYS A 33 -12.89 2.55 -10.62
C LYS A 33 -12.88 4.04 -10.32
N CYS A 34 -12.98 4.83 -11.37
CA CYS A 34 -13.12 6.28 -11.32
C CYS A 34 -14.47 6.65 -11.93
N HIS A 35 -15.35 7.21 -11.10
CA HIS A 35 -16.69 7.63 -11.48
C HIS A 35 -16.76 9.14 -11.64
N THR A 36 -17.24 9.60 -12.79
CA THR A 36 -17.41 11.04 -13.09
C THR A 36 -18.80 11.31 -13.67
N GLN A 37 -19.41 12.42 -13.28
CA GLN A 37 -20.69 12.85 -13.87
C GLN A 37 -20.48 13.29 -15.33
N GLN A 38 -21.23 12.71 -16.26
CA GLN A 38 -21.21 13.12 -17.66
C GLN A 38 -22.28 14.16 -17.97
N LYS A 39 -23.52 13.90 -17.54
CA LYS A 39 -24.66 14.80 -17.73
C LYS A 39 -25.51 14.81 -16.48
N PHE A 40 -25.97 15.98 -16.09
CA PHE A 40 -27.00 16.16 -15.09
C PHE A 40 -28.03 17.12 -15.70
N SER A 41 -29.30 16.74 -15.68
CA SER A 41 -30.38 17.56 -16.20
C SER A 41 -31.59 17.43 -15.31
N THR A 42 -32.22 18.56 -15.04
CA THR A 42 -33.50 18.64 -14.35
C THR A 42 -34.56 18.96 -15.40
N SER A 43 -35.59 18.13 -15.53
CA SER A 43 -36.68 18.33 -16.49
C SER A 43 -38.01 18.09 -15.81
N GLY A 44 -38.64 19.17 -15.33
CA GLY A 44 -39.88 19.10 -14.57
C GLY A 44 -39.68 18.37 -13.23
N PRO A 45 -40.56 17.42 -12.84
CA PRO A 45 -40.42 16.69 -11.57
C PRO A 45 -39.30 15.63 -11.57
N ASN A 46 -38.67 15.37 -12.72
CA ASN A 46 -37.70 14.29 -12.86
C ASN A 46 -36.26 14.83 -13.02
N GLU A 47 -35.34 14.21 -12.30
CA GLU A 47 -33.90 14.40 -12.44
C GLU A 47 -33.27 13.24 -13.22
N TYR A 48 -32.40 13.55 -14.17
CA TYR A 48 -31.68 12.56 -14.97
C TYR A 48 -30.17 12.78 -14.83
N GLY A 49 -29.46 11.68 -14.57
CA GLY A 49 -28.00 11.66 -14.44
C GLY A 49 -27.38 10.52 -15.25
N SER A 50 -26.20 10.75 -15.80
CA SER A 50 -25.36 9.68 -16.36
C SER A 50 -23.95 9.78 -15.82
N VAL A 51 -23.38 8.63 -15.47
CA VAL A 51 -22.03 8.49 -14.90
C VAL A 51 -21.14 7.75 -15.89
N ARG A 52 -19.93 8.26 -16.09
CA ARG A 52 -18.84 7.53 -16.75
C ARG A 52 -18.02 6.83 -15.70
N THR A 53 -17.72 5.56 -15.96
CA THR A 53 -16.80 4.76 -15.17
C THR A 53 -15.56 4.45 -15.99
N VAL A 54 -14.38 4.75 -15.46
CA VAL A 54 -13.09 4.38 -16.04
C VAL A 54 -12.36 3.46 -15.07
N ARG A 55 -11.82 2.34 -15.57
CA ARG A 55 -10.96 1.47 -14.78
C ARG A 55 -9.56 2.07 -14.72
N LEU A 56 -9.05 2.24 -13.50
CA LEU A 56 -7.67 2.59 -13.19
C LEU A 56 -6.97 1.32 -12.68
N ASP A 57 -6.26 0.66 -13.60
CA ASP A 57 -5.34 -0.42 -13.28
C ASP A 57 -3.88 0.05 -13.36
N ALA A 58 -2.94 -0.81 -12.98
CA ALA A 58 -1.52 -0.48 -13.01
C ALA A 58 -1.02 -0.09 -14.42
N LYS A 59 -1.57 -0.67 -15.50
CA LYS A 59 -1.18 -0.33 -16.87
C LYS A 59 -1.68 1.05 -17.27
N GLN A 60 -2.91 1.41 -16.89
CA GLN A 60 -3.46 2.74 -17.11
C GLN A 60 -2.66 3.79 -16.33
N LEU A 61 -2.30 3.52 -15.08
CA LEU A 61 -1.44 4.40 -14.31
C LEU A 61 -0.06 4.58 -14.95
N LEU A 62 0.59 3.49 -15.37
CA LEU A 62 1.87 3.57 -16.09
C LEU A 62 1.74 4.38 -17.40
N THR A 63 0.61 4.27 -18.10
CA THR A 63 0.35 5.07 -19.30
C THR A 63 0.24 6.56 -18.98
N LEU A 64 -0.45 6.91 -17.88
CA LEU A 64 -0.55 8.30 -17.43
C LEU A 64 0.80 8.85 -16.94
N VAL A 65 1.57 8.04 -16.21
CA VAL A 65 2.96 8.36 -15.83
C VAL A 65 3.82 8.61 -17.07
N ALA A 66 3.80 7.70 -18.04
CA ALA A 66 4.60 7.79 -19.26
C ALA A 66 4.37 9.11 -20.00
N LYS A 67 3.10 9.50 -20.12
CA LYS A 67 2.70 10.81 -20.66
C LYS A 67 3.27 11.95 -19.83
N GLN A 68 3.15 11.85 -18.50
CA GLN A 68 3.57 12.90 -17.59
C GLN A 68 5.09 13.15 -17.60
N ILE A 69 5.88 12.08 -17.60
CA ILE A 69 7.34 12.19 -17.63
C ILE A 69 7.90 12.35 -19.05
N SER A 70 7.03 12.35 -20.07
CA SER A 70 7.40 12.40 -21.50
C SER A 70 8.41 11.32 -21.90
N LYS A 71 8.26 10.10 -21.36
CA LYS A 71 9.13 8.95 -21.68
C LYS A 71 8.31 7.72 -22.03
N LYS A 72 8.86 6.87 -22.89
CA LYS A 72 8.32 5.53 -23.13
C LYS A 72 8.66 4.64 -21.94
N ILE A 73 7.64 3.96 -21.41
CA ILE A 73 7.82 2.91 -20.40
C ILE A 73 7.90 1.57 -21.14
N PRO A 74 8.94 0.74 -20.89
CA PRO A 74 9.10 -0.54 -21.56
C PRO A 74 7.98 -1.52 -21.18
N SER A 75 7.74 -2.48 -22.07
CA SER A 75 6.77 -3.56 -21.79
C SER A 75 7.21 -4.37 -20.57
N GLY A 76 6.25 -4.75 -19.73
CA GLY A 76 6.51 -5.50 -18.49
C GLY A 76 6.97 -4.64 -17.32
N ALA A 77 7.07 -3.31 -17.48
CA ALA A 77 7.33 -2.42 -16.37
C ALA A 77 6.21 -2.46 -15.31
N GLN A 78 6.57 -2.15 -14.07
CA GLN A 78 5.71 -2.24 -12.89
C GLN A 78 5.80 -0.97 -12.06
N LEU A 79 4.77 -0.68 -11.27
CA LEU A 79 4.84 0.31 -10.20
C LEU A 79 5.26 -0.41 -8.92
N LYS A 80 6.36 0.03 -8.31
CA LYS A 80 6.90 -0.51 -7.08
C LYS A 80 6.82 0.53 -5.98
N ILE A 81 6.27 0.15 -4.83
CA ILE A 81 6.22 0.98 -3.63
C ILE A 81 7.33 0.52 -2.72
N ALA A 82 8.25 1.44 -2.42
CA ALA A 82 9.31 1.19 -1.48
C ALA A 82 8.83 1.31 -0.04
N THR A 83 9.66 0.81 0.87
CA THR A 83 9.42 0.86 2.32
C THR A 83 9.20 2.26 2.89
N ASP A 84 9.83 3.27 2.30
CA ASP A 84 9.68 4.69 2.65
C ASP A 84 8.43 5.34 2.05
N GLY A 85 7.59 4.57 1.35
CA GLY A 85 6.37 5.04 0.69
C GLY A 85 6.60 5.73 -0.65
N LYS A 86 7.85 5.82 -1.13
CA LYS A 86 8.15 6.26 -2.48
C LYS A 86 7.66 5.26 -3.50
N VAL A 87 7.38 5.75 -4.70
CA VAL A 87 6.84 4.95 -5.79
C VAL A 87 7.77 5.08 -6.99
N TYR A 88 8.18 3.95 -7.53
CA TYR A 88 9.08 3.85 -8.66
C TYR A 88 8.42 3.11 -9.81
N VAL A 89 8.81 3.45 -11.03
CA VAL A 89 8.62 2.57 -12.19
C VAL A 89 9.84 1.67 -12.26
N THR A 90 9.62 0.35 -12.26
CA THR A 90 10.68 -0.63 -12.43
C THR A 90 10.49 -1.44 -13.69
N ASP A 91 11.56 -2.02 -14.24
CA ASP A 91 11.46 -3.06 -15.26
C ASP A 91 10.96 -4.39 -14.66
N SER A 92 10.85 -5.43 -15.51
CA SER A 92 10.41 -6.77 -15.09
C SER A 92 11.41 -7.48 -14.16
N LYS A 93 12.66 -6.99 -14.07
CA LYS A 93 13.71 -7.50 -13.18
C LYS A 93 13.77 -6.73 -11.85
N GLY A 94 12.95 -5.71 -11.68
CA GLY A 94 12.92 -4.86 -10.49
C GLY A 94 13.93 -3.70 -10.51
N THR A 95 14.62 -3.47 -11.63
CA THR A 95 15.52 -2.32 -11.79
C THR A 95 14.71 -1.03 -11.84
N VAL A 96 15.07 -0.05 -11.01
CA VAL A 96 14.41 1.27 -11.02
C VAL A 96 14.72 2.01 -12.33
N LEU A 97 13.67 2.37 -13.06
CA LEU A 97 13.75 3.17 -14.29
C LEU A 97 13.51 4.64 -13.99
N HIS A 98 12.45 4.94 -13.21
CA HIS A 98 12.02 6.30 -12.91
C HIS A 98 11.47 6.41 -11.48
N ASP A 99 11.79 7.50 -10.80
CA ASP A 99 11.10 7.92 -9.57
C ASP A 99 9.81 8.67 -9.95
N VAL A 100 8.67 8.17 -9.49
CA VAL A 100 7.34 8.73 -9.74
C VAL A 100 6.61 9.11 -8.45
N SER A 101 7.35 9.16 -7.34
CA SER A 101 6.87 9.60 -6.02
C SER A 101 6.23 10.99 -6.01
N PRO A 102 6.63 11.95 -6.87
CA PRO A 102 5.91 13.23 -6.97
C PRO A 102 4.45 13.09 -7.41
N TYR A 103 4.12 12.02 -8.15
CA TYR A 103 2.79 11.79 -8.72
C TYR A 103 1.98 10.74 -7.95
N PHE A 104 2.67 9.83 -7.25
CA PHE A 104 2.06 8.76 -6.47
C PHE A 104 2.68 8.71 -5.10
N LYS A 105 1.85 8.78 -4.06
CA LYS A 105 2.31 8.56 -2.70
C LYS A 105 1.40 7.54 -2.03
N ALA A 106 1.97 6.41 -1.63
CA ALA A 106 1.31 5.49 -0.73
C ALA A 106 1.86 5.69 0.68
N THR A 107 0.99 5.63 1.68
CA THR A 107 1.37 5.75 3.08
C THR A 107 0.63 4.69 3.87
N LEU A 108 1.41 3.80 4.48
CA LEU A 108 0.96 2.83 5.47
C LEU A 108 1.22 3.44 6.84
N ASN A 109 0.17 3.70 7.63
CA ASN A 109 0.33 4.28 8.96
C ASN A 109 0.66 3.19 9.99
N GLU A 110 1.91 2.72 9.98
CA GLU A 110 2.41 1.66 10.87
C GLU A 110 2.24 2.00 12.37
N LYS A 111 2.16 3.29 12.74
CA LYS A 111 1.92 3.72 14.14
C LYS A 111 0.53 3.35 14.64
N GLN A 112 -0.43 3.14 13.74
CA GLN A 112 -1.80 2.73 14.04
C GLN A 112 -2.06 1.27 13.64
N ARG A 113 -1.00 0.50 13.41
CA ARG A 113 -1.12 -0.91 13.04
C ARG A 113 -1.73 -1.71 14.19
N LEU A 114 -2.75 -2.51 13.86
CA LEU A 114 -3.23 -3.57 14.73
C LEU A 114 -2.62 -4.90 14.26
N PHE A 115 -2.14 -5.70 15.22
CA PHE A 115 -1.51 -6.99 14.96
C PHE A 115 -2.40 -8.12 15.47
N ASN A 116 -2.57 -9.16 14.65
CA ASN A 116 -3.24 -10.40 15.01
C ASN A 116 -2.41 -11.58 14.50
N GLY A 117 -1.74 -12.30 15.39
CA GLY A 117 -0.91 -13.43 14.98
C GLY A 117 -0.15 -14.05 16.13
N SER A 118 0.64 -15.07 15.79
CA SER A 118 1.57 -15.69 16.73
C SER A 118 2.95 -15.84 16.08
N ALA A 119 3.97 -15.58 16.90
CA ALA A 119 5.36 -15.86 16.59
C ALA A 119 5.84 -16.96 17.53
N ASN A 120 6.40 -18.04 16.96
CA ASN A 120 7.06 -19.07 17.73
C ASN A 120 8.54 -18.71 17.86
N THR A 121 8.91 -18.17 19.02
CA THR A 121 10.26 -17.69 19.33
C THR A 121 11.31 -18.79 19.32
N ALA A 122 10.93 -20.05 19.56
CA ALA A 122 11.87 -21.18 19.51
C ALA A 122 12.23 -21.60 18.09
N THR A 123 11.35 -21.36 17.11
CA THR A 123 11.54 -21.79 15.71
C THR A 123 11.68 -20.63 14.74
N GLY A 124 11.63 -19.38 15.23
CA GLY A 124 11.63 -18.16 14.40
C GLY A 124 10.43 -18.04 13.46
N LYS A 125 9.42 -18.91 13.60
CA LYS A 125 8.28 -19.01 12.68
C LYS A 125 7.21 -18.01 13.06
N GLU A 126 6.69 -17.29 12.07
CA GLU A 126 5.60 -16.34 12.27
C GLU A 126 4.45 -16.61 11.28
N ASN A 127 3.23 -16.45 11.75
CA ASN A 127 2.06 -16.28 10.90
C ASN A 127 1.17 -15.21 11.52
N SER A 128 1.10 -14.05 10.87
CA SER A 128 0.45 -12.87 11.40
C SER A 128 -0.36 -12.13 10.35
N LYS A 129 -1.30 -11.34 10.85
CA LYS A 129 -2.10 -10.39 10.08
C LYS A 129 -1.93 -9.01 10.69
N ASN A 130 -1.55 -8.06 9.85
CA ASN A 130 -1.49 -6.64 10.22
C ASN A 130 -2.65 -5.91 9.57
N TYR A 131 -3.33 -5.08 10.34
CA TYR A 131 -4.33 -4.13 9.86
C TYR A 131 -3.75 -2.73 9.97
N ILE A 132 -3.53 -2.09 8.83
CA ILE A 132 -2.77 -0.85 8.73
C ILE A 132 -3.62 0.18 7.98
N PRO A 133 -3.89 1.37 8.52
CA PRO A 133 -4.52 2.42 7.74
C PRO A 133 -3.66 2.79 6.53
N LEU A 134 -4.26 2.74 5.34
CA LEU A 134 -3.60 3.03 4.08
C LEU A 134 -4.17 4.31 3.47
N THR A 135 -3.29 5.16 2.94
CA THR A 135 -3.66 6.27 2.07
C THR A 135 -2.86 6.19 0.78
N LEU A 136 -3.54 6.27 -0.36
CA LEU A 136 -2.92 6.43 -1.68
C LEU A 136 -3.33 7.79 -2.26
N THR A 137 -2.36 8.63 -2.58
CA THR A 137 -2.56 9.92 -3.23
C THR A 137 -2.09 9.86 -4.67
N LEU A 138 -2.96 10.28 -5.58
CA LEU A 138 -2.72 10.44 -7.02
C LEU A 138 -2.60 11.94 -7.34
N LYS A 139 -1.54 12.32 -8.05
CA LYS A 139 -1.25 13.69 -8.48
C LYS A 139 -0.74 13.71 -9.92
N LEU A 140 -1.51 13.15 -10.83
CA LEU A 140 -1.24 13.21 -12.27
C LEU A 140 -2.04 14.34 -12.92
N PRO A 141 -1.53 14.98 -13.98
CA PRO A 141 -2.35 15.88 -14.77
C PRO A 141 -3.56 15.15 -15.38
N GLY A 142 -4.74 15.74 -15.21
CA GLY A 142 -6.00 15.12 -15.58
C GLY A 142 -6.50 14.04 -14.60
N LEU A 143 -5.73 13.65 -13.57
CA LEU A 143 -6.17 12.70 -12.55
C LEU A 143 -5.52 12.98 -11.20
N ASN A 144 -6.28 13.56 -10.27
CA ASN A 144 -5.86 13.73 -8.89
C ASN A 144 -6.88 13.14 -7.93
N GLY A 145 -6.43 12.71 -6.77
CA GLY A 145 -7.33 12.17 -5.77
C GLY A 145 -6.62 11.54 -4.60
N THR A 146 -7.40 11.26 -3.55
CA THR A 146 -6.93 10.51 -2.39
C THR A 146 -7.87 9.36 -2.14
N LEU A 147 -7.29 8.16 -2.10
CA LEU A 147 -7.96 6.93 -1.72
C LEU A 147 -7.49 6.52 -0.33
N LYS A 148 -8.41 6.03 0.49
CA LYS A 148 -8.16 5.55 1.84
C LYS A 148 -8.80 4.19 2.04
N GLY A 149 -8.20 3.40 2.92
CA GLY A 149 -8.71 2.09 3.26
C GLY A 149 -7.94 1.48 4.42
N ILE A 150 -8.23 0.22 4.70
CA ILE A 150 -7.47 -0.59 5.66
C ILE A 150 -6.72 -1.63 4.85
N ALA A 151 -5.39 -1.54 4.88
CA ALA A 151 -4.52 -2.58 4.38
C ALA A 151 -4.50 -3.75 5.35
N VAL A 152 -4.86 -4.93 4.86
CA VAL A 152 -4.69 -6.20 5.54
C VAL A 152 -3.46 -6.86 4.94
N GLU A 153 -2.38 -6.87 5.69
CA GLU A 153 -1.19 -7.64 5.35
C GLU A 153 -1.27 -9.01 6.01
N ASN A 154 -1.11 -10.07 5.22
CA ASN A 154 -0.83 -11.41 5.73
C ASN A 154 0.67 -11.63 5.63
N PHE A 155 1.30 -11.94 6.76
CA PHE A 155 2.74 -12.02 6.90
C PHE A 155 3.14 -13.38 7.47
N LYS A 156 4.15 -14.00 6.88
CA LYS A 156 4.63 -15.32 7.27
C LYS A 156 6.15 -15.37 7.20
N VAL A 157 6.76 -15.90 8.26
CA VAL A 157 8.20 -16.18 8.33
C VAL A 157 8.38 -17.69 8.50
N THR A 158 9.22 -18.30 7.66
CA THR A 158 9.55 -19.72 7.79
C THR A 158 10.54 -19.95 8.92
N SER A 159 10.60 -21.18 9.42
CA SER A 159 11.74 -21.61 10.22
C SER A 159 13.03 -21.52 9.39
N PRO A 160 14.19 -21.31 10.04
CA PRO A 160 15.48 -21.37 9.37
C PRO A 160 15.66 -22.72 8.68
N ASN A 161 16.22 -22.72 7.47
CA ASN A 161 16.65 -23.95 6.81
C ASN A 161 17.99 -24.44 7.40
N SER A 162 18.56 -25.50 6.82
CA SER A 162 19.87 -26.06 7.24
C SER A 162 21.02 -25.04 7.19
N ASP A 163 20.90 -24.01 6.36
CA ASP A 163 21.90 -22.96 6.17
C ASP A 163 21.60 -21.71 7.04
N GLY A 164 20.61 -21.80 7.94
CA GLY A 164 20.19 -20.69 8.80
C GLY A 164 19.31 -19.65 8.10
N VAL A 165 18.93 -19.88 6.85
CA VAL A 165 18.17 -18.93 6.04
C VAL A 165 16.68 -18.97 6.37
N GLN A 166 16.09 -17.80 6.59
CA GLN A 166 14.64 -17.64 6.74
C GLN A 166 14.03 -16.97 5.52
N ILE A 167 12.86 -17.46 5.10
CA ILE A 167 12.06 -16.83 4.06
C ILE A 167 10.94 -16.05 4.74
N THR A 168 10.91 -14.75 4.44
CA THR A 168 9.82 -13.86 4.82
C THR A 168 8.92 -13.68 3.61
N THR A 169 7.62 -13.90 3.77
CA THR A 169 6.60 -13.66 2.74
C THR A 169 5.50 -12.75 3.27
N GLY A 170 5.13 -11.74 2.49
CA GLY A 170 4.04 -10.82 2.83
C GLY A 170 3.20 -10.45 1.61
N ASN A 171 1.88 -10.38 1.83
CA ASN A 171 0.92 -9.94 0.83
C ASN A 171 -0.04 -8.97 1.48
N THR A 172 -0.22 -7.79 0.88
CA THR A 172 -1.15 -6.78 1.38
C THR A 172 -2.31 -6.59 0.40
N ILE A 173 -3.52 -6.56 0.92
CA ILE A 173 -4.74 -6.18 0.20
C ILE A 173 -5.42 -5.03 0.95
N ALA A 174 -5.95 -4.05 0.23
CA ALA A 174 -6.76 -2.98 0.81
C ALA A 174 -7.96 -2.70 -0.08
N GLU A 175 -9.16 -2.77 0.49
CA GLU A 175 -10.34 -2.13 -0.09
C GLU A 175 -10.22 -0.63 0.16
N VAL A 176 -10.35 0.17 -0.89
CA VAL A 176 -10.17 1.60 -0.85
C VAL A 176 -11.33 2.35 -1.48
N ASN A 177 -11.59 3.53 -0.95
CA ASN A 177 -12.48 4.50 -1.57
C ASN A 177 -11.88 5.90 -1.45
N GLY A 178 -12.36 6.83 -2.26
CA GLY A 178 -11.75 8.13 -2.34
C GLY A 178 -12.52 9.14 -3.16
N LYS A 179 -11.98 10.35 -3.17
CA LYS A 179 -12.48 11.46 -4.00
C LYS A 179 -11.33 12.27 -4.57
N GLY A 180 -11.62 12.98 -5.63
CA GLY A 180 -10.65 13.84 -6.31
C GLY A 180 -11.24 14.43 -7.58
N GLN A 181 -10.41 14.55 -8.61
CA GLN A 181 -10.80 15.04 -9.91
C GLN A 181 -10.22 14.19 -11.05
N ALA A 182 -11.01 14.03 -12.11
CA ALA A 182 -10.56 13.47 -13.38
C ALA A 182 -11.02 14.40 -14.52
N ASP A 183 -10.08 14.81 -15.37
CA ASP A 183 -10.29 15.76 -16.48
C ASP A 183 -11.04 17.05 -16.05
N GLY A 184 -10.69 17.58 -14.87
CA GLY A 184 -11.30 18.79 -14.31
C GLY A 184 -12.69 18.59 -13.68
N LYS A 185 -13.24 17.37 -13.69
CA LYS A 185 -14.53 17.04 -13.07
C LYS A 185 -14.33 16.36 -11.73
N THR A 186 -15.26 16.54 -10.80
CA THR A 186 -15.31 15.75 -9.57
C THR A 186 -15.34 14.27 -9.90
N ALA A 187 -14.45 13.51 -9.25
CA ALA A 187 -14.32 12.08 -9.38
C ALA A 187 -14.48 11.39 -8.03
N LEU A 188 -15.23 10.28 -8.03
CA LEU A 188 -15.32 9.34 -6.90
C LEU A 188 -14.56 8.06 -7.27
N PHE A 189 -13.88 7.49 -6.30
CA PHE A 189 -13.05 6.30 -6.48
C PHE A 189 -13.47 5.19 -5.51
N ASP A 190 -13.45 3.96 -5.99
CA ASP A 190 -13.64 2.74 -5.20
C ASP A 190 -12.93 1.56 -5.85
N GLY A 191 -12.56 0.56 -5.06
CA GLY A 191 -11.97 -0.69 -5.54
C GLY A 191 -10.87 -1.20 -4.62
N SER A 192 -9.94 -1.97 -5.18
CA SER A 192 -8.95 -2.69 -4.38
C SER A 192 -7.51 -2.37 -4.78
N LEU A 193 -6.62 -2.29 -3.79
CA LEU A 193 -5.18 -2.20 -3.94
C LEU A 193 -4.52 -3.48 -3.45
N TYR A 194 -3.51 -3.94 -4.18
CA TYR A 194 -2.72 -5.10 -3.82
C TYR A 194 -1.24 -4.73 -3.84
N LEU A 195 -0.53 -5.00 -2.75
CA LEU A 195 0.92 -4.92 -2.70
C LEU A 195 1.45 -6.35 -2.68
N LYS A 196 1.99 -6.78 -3.81
CA LYS A 196 2.48 -8.15 -4.02
C LYS A 196 4.01 -8.19 -3.94
N GLY A 197 4.55 -9.30 -3.44
CA GLY A 197 5.98 -9.61 -3.58
C GLY A 197 6.87 -9.18 -2.42
N ARG A 198 6.37 -9.17 -1.17
CA ARG A 198 7.26 -9.05 0.00
C ARG A 198 7.94 -10.39 0.27
N GLU A 199 8.77 -10.86 -0.65
CA GLU A 199 9.66 -12.00 -0.39
C GLU A 199 11.06 -11.48 -0.09
N ALA A 200 11.56 -11.79 1.10
CA ALA A 200 12.93 -11.45 1.49
C ALA A 200 13.58 -12.65 2.16
N THR A 201 14.81 -12.92 1.74
CA THR A 201 15.69 -13.90 2.36
C THR A 201 16.46 -13.21 3.47
N VAL A 202 16.30 -13.67 4.71
CA VAL A 202 17.15 -13.24 5.83
C VAL A 202 18.22 -14.32 5.99
N ALA A 203 19.44 -14.00 5.58
CA ALA A 203 20.63 -14.78 5.90
C ALA A 203 21.16 -14.33 7.28
N PRO A 204 21.81 -15.22 8.04
CA PRO A 204 22.39 -14.90 9.35
C PRO A 204 23.44 -13.77 9.29
#